data_AF-A0AAD6RR11-F1
#
_entry.id   AF-A0AAD6RR11-F1
#
_cell.length_a   1.000
_cell.length_b   1.000
_cell.length_c   1.000
_cell.angle_alpha   90.00
_cell.angle_beta   90.00
_cell.angle_gamma   90.00
#
_symmetry.space_group_name_H-M   'P 1'
#
loop_
_entity.id
_entity.type
_entity.pdbx_description
1 polymer ?
#
loop_
_entity_poly.entity_id
_entity_poly.type
_entity_poly.pdbx_seq_one_letter_code
_entity_poly.pdbx_strand_id
1 'polypeptide(L)'
;MAFTEFRPLAEKSLIEYIKATSVLSDKIGNNFGDLKIKEVGDGNLNFVYIVASPSGSFVIKQALPYIRWIGESWPMTKERAYFEALALREHGRLCPENVPEVYHFDRTMSVIAMRYLEPPHIILRKGLIAGIEYPLLAEHMSDYMAKTLYYTSLLYRTTTEHKRDVAEFCGNVELSRLTEQVVFSDPYKISQYNRWTSPYLDHDTEAVREDNILKLEVAELKSMFCERAQALVHGDLHTGSVMVTHDSTQVIDPEFAFYGPMGFDIGAFIGNLILAFYAQDGHADQMNDRIRYKEWILRTIRETWSLFYKKFTALWDEHKDGSGEAYIPEIYNNPELQLLVQRKYMQDLLHDTLGFGAAKMIRRIVGVAHVEDFESITDASKRAKCEQQALDLAKMLLKERKKFQSIDEVDHWKCVPYLTLGVGHGQFESKWQNAFHLLNWINGCVHVLRNVIAGNQGRRKETNFELCNKPISKIITIVQKPSSNIIPSIPPITLPWLHPYLLAMIHPDITCEPGSTSRCTSVVGDSVGRQVLGCNGIGC
;
A
#
# COMPACT_ATOMS: atom_id res chain seq x y z
N MET A 1 -30.90 17.62 28.23
CA MET A 1 -29.56 18.00 27.73
C MET A 1 -29.19 19.33 28.35
N ALA A 2 -28.01 19.47 28.96
CA ALA A 2 -27.65 20.72 29.65
C ALA A 2 -27.14 21.84 28.72
N PHE A 3 -26.80 21.52 27.47
CA PHE A 3 -26.33 22.47 26.47
C PHE A 3 -27.27 22.44 25.27
N THR A 4 -27.97 23.55 25.02
CA THR A 4 -28.96 23.69 23.94
C THR A 4 -28.37 24.26 22.65
N GLU A 5 -27.15 24.79 22.71
CA GLU A 5 -26.43 25.41 21.60
C GLU A 5 -24.97 24.99 21.62
N PHE A 6 -24.35 24.95 20.44
CA PHE A 6 -22.93 24.64 20.28
C PHE A 6 -22.05 25.65 21.03
N ARG A 7 -21.08 25.15 21.79
CA ARG A 7 -19.99 25.96 22.38
C ARG A 7 -18.68 25.20 22.33
N PRO A 8 -17.55 25.83 21.93
CA PRO A 8 -16.24 25.21 22.06
C PRO A 8 -15.94 24.87 23.53
N LEU A 9 -15.56 23.62 23.77
CA LEU A 9 -15.17 23.16 25.09
C LEU A 9 -13.71 23.52 25.35
N ALA A 10 -13.41 23.80 26.61
CA ALA A 10 -12.08 23.96 27.17
C ALA A 10 -12.04 23.17 28.48
N GLU A 11 -10.87 22.98 29.09
CA GLU A 11 -10.74 22.10 30.27
C GLU A 11 -11.78 22.36 31.38
N LYS A 12 -12.08 23.63 31.69
CA LYS A 12 -13.09 23.99 32.70
C LYS A 12 -14.52 23.67 32.25
N SER A 13 -14.92 24.10 31.05
CA SER A 13 -16.28 23.85 30.54
C SER A 13 -16.51 22.38 30.20
N LEU A 14 -15.43 21.62 29.95
CA LEU A 14 -15.49 20.18 29.75
C LEU A 14 -15.91 19.45 31.04
N ILE A 15 -15.46 19.91 32.21
CA ILE A 15 -15.89 19.35 33.51
C ILE A 15 -17.40 19.56 33.70
N GLU A 16 -17.92 20.75 33.39
CA GLU A 16 -19.34 21.06 33.47
C GLU A 16 -20.16 20.19 32.50
N TYR A 17 -19.63 20.00 31.28
CA TYR A 17 -20.23 19.13 30.28
C TYR A 17 -20.29 17.66 30.73
N ILE A 18 -19.19 17.13 31.29
CA ILE A 18 -19.14 15.76 31.81
C ILE A 18 -20.13 15.60 32.97
N LYS A 19 -20.14 16.52 33.95
CA LYS A 19 -21.08 16.52 35.08
C LYS A 19 -22.54 16.47 34.64
N ALA A 20 -22.86 17.15 33.55
CA ALA A 20 -24.21 17.23 33.03
C ALA A 20 -24.60 16.04 32.14
N THR A 21 -23.66 15.15 31.82
CA THR A 21 -23.86 14.00 30.94
C THR A 21 -23.67 12.72 31.76
N SER A 22 -24.77 12.12 32.22
CA SER A 22 -24.74 10.98 33.15
C SER A 22 -23.85 9.83 32.69
N VAL A 23 -23.96 9.42 31.42
CA VAL A 23 -23.15 8.34 30.82
C VAL A 23 -21.64 8.59 30.97
N LEU A 24 -21.20 9.85 30.90
CA LEU A 24 -19.79 10.21 31.05
C LEU A 24 -19.38 10.33 32.53
N SER A 25 -20.27 10.90 33.36
CA SER A 25 -20.04 10.99 34.81
C SER A 25 -19.91 9.60 35.45
N ASP A 26 -20.71 8.63 35.00
CA ASP A 26 -20.67 7.26 35.50
C ASP A 26 -19.34 6.56 35.15
N LYS A 27 -18.77 6.82 33.97
CA LYS A 27 -17.46 6.27 33.53
C LYS A 27 -16.28 6.71 34.39
N ILE A 28 -16.41 7.82 35.11
CA ILE A 28 -15.39 8.33 36.06
C ILE A 28 -15.82 8.18 37.52
N GLY A 29 -16.85 7.37 37.79
CA GLY A 29 -17.32 7.08 39.15
C GLY A 29 -18.01 8.25 39.86
N ASN A 30 -18.56 9.22 39.10
CA ASN A 30 -19.15 10.46 39.63
C ASN A 30 -18.22 11.27 40.55
N ASN A 31 -16.90 11.06 40.45
CA ASN A 31 -15.90 11.79 41.20
C ASN A 31 -15.14 12.76 40.28
N PHE A 32 -15.29 14.06 40.56
CA PHE A 32 -14.71 15.14 39.77
C PHE A 32 -13.48 15.80 40.42
N GLY A 33 -13.12 15.42 41.65
CA GLY A 33 -12.05 16.07 42.43
C GLY A 33 -10.65 15.81 41.87
N ASP A 34 -10.44 14.61 41.28
CA ASP A 34 -9.14 14.14 40.78
C ASP A 34 -9.10 14.00 39.24
N LEU A 35 -10.01 14.68 38.55
CA LEU A 35 -10.12 14.58 37.09
C LEU A 35 -8.92 15.25 36.41
N LYS A 36 -8.15 14.47 35.65
CA LYS A 36 -7.08 14.98 34.78
C LYS A 36 -7.62 15.09 33.38
N ILE A 37 -7.64 16.32 32.86
CA ILE A 37 -8.00 16.61 31.47
C ILE A 37 -6.73 17.11 30.78
N LYS A 38 -6.42 16.54 29.62
CA LYS A 38 -5.33 17.00 28.77
C LYS A 38 -5.78 17.04 27.32
N GLU A 39 -5.65 18.20 26.69
CA GLU A 39 -5.79 18.30 25.23
C GLU A 39 -4.56 17.69 24.55
N VAL A 40 -4.79 16.79 23.61
CA VAL A 40 -3.75 15.98 22.93
C VAL A 40 -3.94 15.88 21.42
N GLY A 41 -4.87 16.64 20.84
CA GLY A 41 -5.10 16.59 19.40
C GLY A 41 -3.89 17.12 18.64
N ASP A 42 -3.16 16.21 17.99
CA ASP A 42 -2.10 16.49 17.03
C ASP A 42 -2.60 16.42 15.56
N GLY A 43 -3.88 16.09 15.37
CA GLY A 43 -4.56 16.07 14.08
C GLY A 43 -5.00 17.44 13.56
N ASN A 44 -5.39 17.47 12.28
CA ASN A 44 -5.58 18.72 11.54
C ASN A 44 -6.92 19.44 11.81
N LEU A 45 -7.97 18.73 12.27
CA LEU A 45 -9.35 19.22 12.23
C LEU A 45 -9.99 19.51 13.60
N ASN A 46 -9.69 18.73 14.63
CA ASN A 46 -10.54 18.63 15.83
C ASN A 46 -9.75 18.80 17.14
N PHE A 47 -10.44 19.13 18.24
CA PHE A 47 -9.89 19.05 19.60
C PHE A 47 -10.09 17.65 20.16
N VAL A 48 -9.08 17.12 20.85
CA VAL A 48 -9.12 15.80 21.48
C VAL A 48 -8.64 15.94 22.92
N TYR A 49 -9.48 15.58 23.88
CA TYR A 49 -9.18 15.61 25.30
C TYR A 49 -9.13 14.19 25.85
N ILE A 50 -8.01 13.83 26.48
CA ILE A 50 -7.97 12.66 27.37
C ILE A 50 -8.56 13.10 28.70
N VAL A 51 -9.54 12.35 29.18
CA VAL A 51 -10.18 12.51 30.49
C VAL A 51 -9.84 11.27 31.31
N ALA A 52 -9.16 11.45 32.44
CA ALA A 52 -8.73 10.36 33.30
C ALA A 52 -9.06 10.65 34.76
N SER A 53 -9.59 9.64 35.46
CA SER A 53 -9.73 9.59 36.90
C SER A 53 -9.25 8.23 37.43
N PRO A 54 -9.07 8.04 38.75
CA PRO A 54 -8.76 6.73 39.32
C PRO A 54 -9.82 5.64 39.02
N SER A 55 -11.06 6.05 38.71
CA SER A 55 -12.18 5.13 38.45
C SER A 55 -12.35 4.77 36.97
N GLY A 56 -11.75 5.52 36.05
CA GLY A 56 -11.86 5.25 34.62
C GLY A 56 -11.32 6.37 33.74
N SER A 57 -11.25 6.10 32.44
CA SER A 57 -10.70 6.98 31.43
C SER A 57 -11.53 6.95 30.14
N PHE A 58 -11.58 8.06 29.42
CA PHE A 58 -12.18 8.16 28.09
C PHE A 58 -11.60 9.34 27.32
N VAL A 59 -11.87 9.38 26.01
CA VAL A 59 -11.53 10.49 25.13
C VAL A 59 -12.79 11.28 24.81
N ILE A 60 -12.69 12.61 24.83
CA ILE A 60 -13.67 13.51 24.21
C ILE A 60 -13.04 14.13 22.96
N LYS A 61 -13.69 13.95 21.82
CA LYS A 61 -13.37 14.63 20.58
C LYS A 61 -14.47 15.65 20.25
N GLN A 62 -14.09 16.87 19.90
CA GLN A 62 -15.03 17.91 19.50
C GLN A 62 -14.64 18.53 18.16
N ALA A 63 -15.60 18.60 17.24
CA ALA A 63 -15.44 19.31 15.97
C ALA A 63 -15.81 20.78 16.10
N LEU A 64 -14.97 21.64 15.53
CA LEU A 64 -15.19 23.09 15.43
C LEU A 64 -15.71 23.48 14.03
N PRO A 65 -16.31 24.67 13.85
CA PRO A 65 -16.80 25.12 12.54
C PRO A 65 -15.69 25.53 11.54
N TYR A 66 -14.45 25.07 11.72
CA TYR A 66 -13.30 25.32 10.86
C TYR A 66 -12.24 24.21 10.97
N ILE A 67 -11.25 24.20 10.07
CA ILE A 67 -10.09 23.30 10.11
C ILE A 67 -9.07 23.82 11.13
N ARG A 68 -8.86 23.10 12.24
CA ARG A 68 -8.01 23.53 13.37
C ARG A 68 -6.62 24.04 12.97
N TRP A 69 -5.89 23.33 12.11
CA TRP A 69 -4.52 23.70 11.71
C TRP A 69 -4.45 24.99 10.86
N ILE A 70 -5.50 25.31 10.11
CA ILE A 70 -5.56 26.53 9.27
C ILE A 70 -6.18 27.70 10.05
N GLY A 71 -7.09 27.38 10.98
CA GLY A 71 -7.89 28.34 11.72
C GLY A 71 -9.17 28.73 10.98
N GLU A 72 -9.79 29.81 11.45
CA GLU A 72 -11.12 30.27 11.00
C GLU A 72 -11.17 30.66 9.50
N SER A 73 -10.02 30.86 8.85
CA SER A 73 -9.94 31.19 7.44
C SER A 73 -10.32 30.04 6.50
N TRP A 74 -10.42 28.80 7.01
CA TRP A 74 -10.96 27.66 6.26
C TRP A 74 -12.13 27.03 7.02
N PRO A 75 -13.36 27.51 6.76
CA PRO A 75 -14.58 26.97 7.37
C PRO A 75 -14.78 25.49 7.05
N MET A 76 -15.32 24.77 8.02
CA MET A 76 -15.65 23.35 7.87
C MET A 76 -16.79 22.97 8.81
N THR A 77 -17.84 22.36 8.29
CA THR A 77 -19.01 22.00 9.09
C THR A 77 -18.65 21.11 10.27
N LYS A 78 -19.18 21.46 11.44
CA LYS A 78 -19.08 20.64 12.66
C LYS A 78 -19.92 19.35 12.57
N GLU A 79 -20.79 19.22 11.57
CA GLU A 79 -21.59 18.01 11.33
C GLU A 79 -20.72 16.80 10.95
N ARG A 80 -19.44 16.98 10.59
CA ARG A 80 -18.49 15.86 10.42
C ARG A 80 -18.40 14.95 11.64
N ALA A 81 -18.61 15.47 12.86
CA ALA A 81 -18.68 14.67 14.08
C ALA A 81 -19.88 13.70 14.09
N TYR A 82 -20.98 14.04 13.40
CA TYR A 82 -22.12 13.13 13.22
C TYR A 82 -21.72 11.92 12.39
N PHE A 83 -21.09 12.16 11.23
CA PHE A 83 -20.66 11.10 10.34
C PHE A 83 -19.54 10.25 10.95
N GLU A 84 -18.61 10.85 11.69
CA GLU A 84 -17.61 10.12 12.47
C GLU A 84 -18.27 9.19 13.51
N ALA A 85 -19.24 9.69 14.28
CA ALA A 85 -19.93 8.87 15.27
C ALA A 85 -20.74 7.72 14.64
N LEU A 86 -21.38 7.96 13.49
CA LEU A 86 -22.07 6.91 12.73
C LEU A 86 -21.09 5.85 12.22
N ALA A 87 -19.99 6.29 11.60
CA ALA A 87 -19.00 5.39 11.03
C ALA A 87 -18.27 4.58 12.12
N LEU A 88 -17.87 5.20 13.24
CA LEU A 88 -17.30 4.49 14.39
C LEU A 88 -18.25 3.42 14.93
N ARG A 89 -19.55 3.72 15.01
CA ARG A 89 -20.56 2.74 15.47
C ARG A 89 -20.76 1.61 14.48
N GLU A 90 -20.89 1.91 13.18
CA GLU A 90 -21.11 0.86 12.18
C GLU A 90 -19.85 0.01 11.97
N HIS A 91 -18.67 0.62 11.82
CA HIS A 91 -17.41 -0.10 11.72
C HIS A 91 -17.10 -0.87 13.01
N GLY A 92 -17.36 -0.29 14.18
CA GLY A 92 -17.20 -0.97 15.47
C GLY A 92 -18.20 -2.11 15.69
N ARG A 93 -19.41 -2.03 15.12
CA ARG A 93 -20.34 -3.17 15.10
C ARG A 93 -19.81 -4.32 14.26
N LEU A 94 -19.12 -4.01 13.16
CA LEU A 94 -18.58 -5.00 12.21
C LEU A 94 -17.23 -5.57 12.66
N CYS A 95 -16.41 -4.78 13.36
CA CYS A 95 -15.06 -5.13 13.79
C CYS A 95 -14.75 -4.48 15.16
N PRO A 96 -15.41 -4.94 16.23
CA PRO A 96 -15.30 -4.33 17.57
C PRO A 96 -13.90 -4.42 18.18
N GLU A 97 -13.08 -5.35 17.72
CA GLU A 97 -11.71 -5.55 18.18
C GLU A 97 -10.76 -4.43 17.71
N ASN A 98 -11.10 -3.75 16.61
CA ASN A 98 -10.22 -2.80 15.93
C ASN A 98 -10.79 -1.38 15.82
N VAL A 99 -11.87 -1.05 16.53
CA VAL A 99 -12.45 0.30 16.56
C VAL A 99 -12.79 0.67 18.01
N PRO A 100 -12.44 1.87 18.50
CA PRO A 100 -12.77 2.28 19.86
C PRO A 100 -14.29 2.40 20.06
N GLU A 101 -14.78 1.84 21.16
CA GLU A 101 -16.19 1.92 21.54
C GLU A 101 -16.64 3.39 21.72
N VAL A 102 -17.77 3.76 21.12
CA VAL A 102 -18.39 5.08 21.29
C VAL A 102 -19.36 5.04 22.46
N TYR A 103 -19.05 5.77 23.53
CA TYR A 103 -19.89 5.84 24.73
C TYR A 103 -21.03 6.86 24.59
N HIS A 104 -20.77 7.99 23.95
CA HIS A 104 -21.73 9.09 23.85
C HIS A 104 -21.50 9.90 22.57
N PHE A 105 -22.58 10.43 22.02
CA PHE A 105 -22.53 11.40 20.93
C PHE A 105 -23.57 12.49 21.15
N ASP A 106 -23.12 13.74 21.15
CA ASP A 106 -23.96 14.93 21.22
C ASP A 106 -23.81 15.73 19.92
N ARG A 107 -24.87 15.72 19.10
CA ARG A 107 -24.88 16.40 17.80
C ARG A 107 -24.88 17.92 17.93
N THR A 108 -25.54 18.47 18.94
CA THR A 108 -25.60 19.92 19.18
C THR A 108 -24.21 20.45 19.50
N MET A 109 -23.49 19.74 20.37
CA MET A 109 -22.14 20.10 20.78
C MET A 109 -21.05 19.62 19.82
N SER A 110 -21.40 18.78 18.84
CA SER A 110 -20.46 18.07 17.96
C SER A 110 -19.38 17.32 18.74
N VAL A 111 -19.80 16.64 19.82
CA VAL A 111 -18.94 15.92 20.76
C VAL A 111 -19.13 14.43 20.62
N ILE A 112 -18.04 13.70 20.49
CA ILE A 112 -17.98 12.24 20.59
C ILE A 112 -17.17 11.90 21.84
N ALA A 113 -17.73 11.06 22.71
CA ALA A 113 -16.96 10.43 23.78
C ALA A 113 -16.76 8.95 23.46
N MET A 114 -15.53 8.49 23.52
CA MET A 114 -15.14 7.14 23.12
C MET A 114 -14.06 6.55 24.04
N ARG A 115 -13.82 5.25 23.90
CA ARG A 115 -12.77 4.53 24.63
C ARG A 115 -11.42 5.24 24.50
N TYR A 116 -10.77 5.48 25.64
CA TYR A 116 -9.37 5.91 25.62
C TYR A 116 -8.49 4.71 25.26
N LEU A 117 -7.73 4.85 24.18
CA LEU A 117 -6.70 3.89 23.79
C LEU A 117 -5.46 4.18 24.64
N GLU A 118 -5.40 3.52 25.79
CA GLU A 118 -4.41 3.77 26.83
C GLU A 118 -2.97 3.47 26.39
N PRO A 119 -1.95 4.07 27.04
CA PRO A 119 -0.56 3.72 26.80
C PRO A 119 -0.35 2.19 26.95
N PRO A 120 0.44 1.55 26.08
CA PRO A 120 1.40 2.16 25.17
C PRO A 120 0.89 2.41 23.74
N HIS A 121 -0.43 2.57 23.50
CA HIS A 121 -0.92 2.91 22.16
C HIS A 121 -0.28 4.20 21.65
N ILE A 122 0.29 4.12 20.45
CA ILE A 122 0.78 5.28 19.69
C ILE A 122 0.19 5.26 18.29
N ILE A 123 0.18 6.40 17.62
CA ILE A 123 -0.17 6.48 16.20
C ILE A 123 0.84 5.64 15.39
N LEU A 124 0.35 4.76 14.52
CA LEU A 124 1.15 3.82 13.71
C LEU A 124 2.25 4.55 12.93
N ARG A 125 1.95 5.72 12.36
CA ARG A 125 2.95 6.57 11.68
C ARG A 125 4.18 6.84 12.56
N LYS A 126 3.99 7.13 13.84
CA LYS A 126 5.10 7.37 14.78
C LYS A 126 5.91 6.10 15.02
N GLY A 127 5.23 4.95 15.11
CA GLY A 127 5.87 3.63 15.18
C GLY A 127 6.71 3.29 13.94
N LEU A 128 6.20 3.62 12.74
CA LEU A 128 6.90 3.42 11.47
C LEU A 128 8.16 4.28 11.36
N ILE A 129 8.09 5.54 11.80
CA ILE A 129 9.25 6.44 11.89
C ILE A 129 10.26 5.88 12.90
N ALA A 130 9.79 5.42 14.06
CA ALA A 130 10.63 4.85 15.10
C ALA A 130 11.26 3.49 14.74
N GLY A 131 10.80 2.82 13.68
CA GLY A 131 11.35 1.52 13.27
C GLY A 131 10.81 0.35 14.10
N ILE A 132 9.58 0.46 14.60
CA ILE A 132 8.94 -0.57 15.43
C ILE A 132 8.16 -1.53 14.54
N GLU A 133 8.44 -2.83 14.66
CA GLU A 133 7.65 -3.86 13.99
C GLU A 133 6.37 -4.16 14.77
N TYR A 134 5.26 -4.30 14.05
CA TYR A 134 3.94 -4.62 14.59
C TYR A 134 3.46 -5.95 14.01
N PRO A 135 3.71 -7.10 14.67
CA PRO A 135 3.52 -8.42 14.05
C PRO A 135 2.08 -8.73 13.63
N LEU A 136 1.10 -8.13 14.29
CA LEU A 136 -0.32 -8.35 14.00
C LEU A 136 -0.94 -7.31 13.06
N LEU A 137 -0.16 -6.32 12.60
CA LEU A 137 -0.71 -5.20 11.84
C LEU A 137 -1.41 -5.64 10.54
N ALA A 138 -0.77 -6.53 9.77
CA ALA A 138 -1.36 -7.05 8.53
C ALA A 138 -2.64 -7.87 8.81
N GLU A 139 -2.64 -8.67 9.87
CA GLU A 139 -3.78 -9.49 10.28
C GLU A 139 -4.97 -8.63 10.70
N HIS A 140 -4.76 -7.66 11.58
CA HIS A 140 -5.81 -6.77 12.08
C HIS A 140 -6.35 -5.84 11.00
N MET A 141 -5.48 -5.20 10.21
CA MET A 141 -5.92 -4.26 9.18
C MET A 141 -6.64 -4.96 8.03
N SER A 142 -6.20 -6.16 7.65
CA SER A 142 -6.92 -6.96 6.65
C SER A 142 -8.30 -7.40 7.13
N ASP A 143 -8.46 -7.73 8.41
CA ASP A 143 -9.75 -8.08 9.01
C ASP A 143 -10.70 -6.88 9.05
N TYR A 144 -10.22 -5.74 9.56
CA TYR A 144 -10.95 -4.48 9.57
C TYR A 144 -11.44 -4.10 8.16
N MET A 145 -10.54 -4.06 7.17
CA MET A 145 -10.90 -3.68 5.80
C MET A 145 -11.84 -4.70 5.14
N ALA A 146 -11.61 -6.00 5.34
CA ALA A 146 -12.48 -7.03 4.76
C ALA A 146 -13.91 -6.92 5.30
N LYS A 147 -14.06 -6.85 6.63
CA LYS A 147 -15.37 -6.77 7.29
C LYS A 147 -16.10 -5.47 6.96
N THR A 148 -15.45 -4.32 7.16
CA THR A 148 -16.11 -3.01 6.98
C THR A 148 -16.53 -2.77 5.53
N LEU A 149 -15.68 -3.11 4.56
CA LEU A 149 -15.99 -2.92 3.15
C LEU A 149 -17.00 -3.95 2.65
N TYR A 150 -16.89 -5.23 3.04
CA TYR A 150 -17.81 -6.27 2.56
C TYR A 150 -19.24 -6.05 3.05
N TYR A 151 -19.45 -5.93 4.37
CA TYR A 151 -20.77 -5.86 4.99
C TYR A 151 -21.51 -4.53 4.72
N THR A 152 -20.82 -3.52 4.19
CA THR A 152 -21.43 -2.24 3.78
C THR A 152 -21.56 -2.09 2.27
N SER A 153 -21.29 -3.15 1.51
CA SER A 153 -21.42 -3.17 0.05
C SER A 153 -22.68 -3.90 -0.42
N LEU A 154 -22.98 -3.78 -1.71
CA LEU A 154 -24.04 -4.53 -2.39
C LEU A 154 -23.78 -6.04 -2.49
N LEU A 155 -22.58 -6.52 -2.10
CA LEU A 155 -22.32 -7.96 -1.94
C LEU A 155 -23.05 -8.55 -0.73
N TYR A 156 -23.42 -7.71 0.24
CA TYR A 156 -24.11 -8.13 1.46
C TYR A 156 -25.47 -7.44 1.63
N ARG A 157 -25.55 -6.16 1.30
CA ARG A 157 -26.74 -5.34 1.49
C ARG A 157 -27.70 -5.42 0.31
N THR A 158 -28.99 -5.28 0.61
CA THR A 158 -29.98 -4.99 -0.42
C THR A 158 -29.75 -3.59 -0.99
N THR A 159 -30.17 -3.34 -2.23
CA THR A 159 -30.09 -2.02 -2.86
C THR A 159 -30.93 -0.97 -2.15
N THR A 160 -31.96 -1.37 -1.41
CA THR A 160 -32.82 -0.46 -0.62
C THR A 160 -32.07 0.07 0.59
N GLU A 161 -31.43 -0.81 1.38
CA GLU A 161 -30.59 -0.43 2.50
C GLU A 161 -29.39 0.39 2.04
N HIS A 162 -28.75 -0.03 0.96
CA HIS A 162 -27.62 0.70 0.39
C HIS A 162 -28.00 2.12 -0.03
N LYS A 163 -29.11 2.30 -0.75
CA LYS A 163 -29.57 3.63 -1.17
C LYS A 163 -29.98 4.53 -0.01
N ARG A 164 -30.62 3.97 1.03
CA ARG A 164 -30.96 4.70 2.25
C ARG A 164 -29.71 5.24 2.92
N ASP A 165 -28.71 4.39 3.11
CA ASP A 165 -27.49 4.78 3.81
C ASP A 165 -26.62 5.73 2.95
N VAL A 166 -26.58 5.53 1.63
CA VAL A 166 -25.99 6.52 0.71
C VAL A 166 -26.63 7.89 0.90
N ALA A 167 -27.97 7.97 0.97
CA ALA A 167 -28.67 9.23 1.16
C ALA A 167 -28.31 9.93 2.48
N GLU A 168 -28.10 9.17 3.56
CA GLU A 168 -27.64 9.71 4.85
C GLU A 168 -26.21 10.29 4.73
N PHE A 169 -25.28 9.51 4.17
CA PHE A 169 -23.88 9.90 4.08
C PHE A 169 -23.58 10.93 2.98
N CYS A 170 -24.50 11.19 2.04
CA CYS A 170 -24.42 12.35 1.15
C CYS A 170 -24.35 13.68 1.92
N GLY A 171 -24.80 13.72 3.19
CA GLY A 171 -24.65 14.88 4.04
C GLY A 171 -23.19 15.22 4.42
N ASN A 172 -22.23 14.31 4.24
CA ASN A 172 -20.80 14.54 4.54
C ASN A 172 -20.05 15.27 3.39
N VAL A 173 -20.78 16.02 2.56
CA VAL A 173 -20.30 16.61 1.31
C VAL A 173 -19.10 17.55 1.48
N GLU A 174 -19.00 18.30 2.57
CA GLU A 174 -17.88 19.23 2.76
C GLU A 174 -16.53 18.52 2.91
N LEU A 175 -16.50 17.37 3.60
CA LEU A 175 -15.29 16.55 3.76
C LEU A 175 -14.94 15.83 2.45
N SER A 176 -15.95 15.36 1.71
CA SER A 176 -15.75 14.84 0.34
C SER A 176 -15.15 15.90 -0.57
N ARG A 177 -15.69 17.14 -0.56
CA ARG A 177 -15.17 18.27 -1.36
C ARG A 177 -13.75 18.66 -1.00
N LEU A 178 -13.40 18.65 0.29
CA LEU A 178 -12.02 18.88 0.71
C LEU A 178 -11.09 17.83 0.08
N THR A 179 -11.47 16.55 0.12
CA THR A 179 -10.74 15.45 -0.50
C THR A 179 -10.64 15.60 -2.03
N GLU A 180 -11.74 15.92 -2.70
CA GLU A 180 -11.80 16.20 -4.15
C GLU A 180 -10.80 17.29 -4.56
N GLN A 181 -10.64 18.31 -3.72
CA GLN A 181 -9.65 19.36 -3.93
C GLN A 181 -8.23 18.86 -3.67
N VAL A 182 -7.94 18.43 -2.44
CA VAL A 182 -6.54 18.27 -1.99
C VAL A 182 -5.89 16.96 -2.44
N VAL A 183 -6.68 15.93 -2.76
CA VAL A 183 -6.17 14.65 -3.30
C VAL A 183 -6.19 14.65 -4.82
N PHE A 184 -7.28 15.11 -5.41
CA PHE A 184 -7.57 14.86 -6.83
C PHE A 184 -7.43 16.08 -7.73
N SER A 185 -7.16 17.28 -7.19
CA SER A 185 -7.11 18.51 -8.01
C SER A 185 -5.84 19.30 -7.78
N ASP A 186 -5.59 19.75 -6.55
CA ASP A 186 -4.53 20.71 -6.25
C ASP A 186 -3.12 20.23 -6.65
N PRO A 187 -2.70 18.97 -6.42
CA PRO A 187 -1.37 18.49 -6.85
C PRO A 187 -1.11 18.61 -8.37
N TYR A 188 -2.15 18.70 -9.19
CA TYR A 188 -2.07 18.63 -10.66
C TYR A 188 -2.26 19.99 -11.34
N LYS A 189 -2.25 21.08 -10.56
CA LYS A 189 -2.32 22.47 -11.03
C LYS A 189 -1.43 23.37 -10.17
N ILE A 190 -1.28 24.63 -10.58
CA ILE A 190 -0.78 25.67 -9.69
C ILE A 190 -1.86 25.95 -8.62
N SER A 191 -1.50 25.81 -7.36
CA SER A 191 -2.35 26.10 -6.20
C SER A 191 -1.54 26.81 -5.13
N GLN A 192 -2.11 27.84 -4.53
CA GLN A 192 -1.49 28.56 -3.41
C GLN A 192 -1.31 27.70 -2.15
N TYR A 193 -2.03 26.57 -2.07
CA TYR A 193 -1.97 25.66 -0.93
C TYR A 193 -0.87 24.60 -1.08
N ASN A 194 -0.40 24.36 -2.31
CA ASN A 194 0.65 23.37 -2.53
C ASN A 194 1.96 23.85 -1.93
N ARG A 195 2.70 22.91 -1.36
CA ARG A 195 4.06 23.11 -0.86
C ARG A 195 4.85 21.82 -1.06
N TRP A 196 6.16 21.95 -1.16
CA TRP A 196 7.10 20.84 -1.32
C TRP A 196 8.48 21.26 -0.77
N THR A 197 9.43 20.32 -0.69
CA THR A 197 10.82 20.63 -0.30
C THR A 197 11.52 21.40 -1.42
N SER A 198 11.31 22.72 -1.46
CA SER A 198 11.89 23.64 -2.45
C SER A 198 13.32 24.06 -2.03
N PRO A 199 14.25 24.30 -2.99
CA PRO A 199 14.08 24.22 -4.44
C PRO A 199 14.20 22.80 -5.02
N TYR A 200 14.49 21.80 -4.19
CA TYR A 200 14.90 20.47 -4.63
C TYR A 200 13.85 19.75 -5.49
N LEU A 201 12.55 19.91 -5.20
CA LEU A 201 11.44 19.27 -5.91
C LEU A 201 10.66 20.21 -6.85
N ASP A 202 11.22 21.37 -7.20
CA ASP A 202 10.52 22.35 -8.07
C ASP A 202 10.20 21.74 -9.45
N HIS A 203 11.18 21.09 -10.09
CA HIS A 203 11.02 20.42 -11.38
C HIS A 203 10.12 19.17 -11.27
N ASP A 204 10.23 18.41 -10.18
CA ASP A 204 9.36 17.24 -9.96
C ASP A 204 7.88 17.64 -9.83
N THR A 205 7.62 18.74 -9.11
CA THR A 205 6.27 19.29 -8.97
C THR A 205 5.77 19.88 -10.29
N GLU A 206 6.66 20.42 -11.13
CA GLU A 206 6.35 20.82 -12.50
C GLU A 206 5.94 19.65 -13.37
N ALA A 207 6.72 18.58 -13.35
CA ALA A 207 6.41 17.38 -14.10
C ALA A 207 5.03 16.79 -13.73
N VAL A 208 4.64 16.81 -12.44
CA VAL A 208 3.30 16.35 -12.02
C VAL A 208 2.17 17.18 -12.66
N ARG A 209 2.30 18.51 -12.65
CA ARG A 209 1.28 19.42 -13.21
C ARG A 209 1.35 19.52 -14.73
N GLU A 210 2.34 18.95 -15.40
CA GLU A 210 2.46 18.94 -16.86
C GLU A 210 2.24 17.56 -17.49
N ASP A 211 2.23 16.48 -16.71
CA ASP A 211 1.98 15.11 -17.20
C ASP A 211 0.50 14.89 -17.54
N ASN A 212 0.19 14.90 -18.84
CA ASN A 212 -1.16 14.69 -19.36
C ASN A 212 -1.74 13.31 -19.05
N ILE A 213 -0.91 12.27 -19.03
CA ILE A 213 -1.37 10.90 -18.75
C ILE A 213 -1.67 10.77 -17.27
N LEU A 214 -0.85 11.35 -16.41
CA LEU A 214 -1.11 11.41 -14.97
C LEU A 214 -2.43 12.14 -14.65
N LYS A 215 -2.69 13.26 -15.33
CA LYS A 215 -3.95 14.02 -15.22
C LYS A 215 -5.17 13.23 -15.69
N LEU A 216 -5.04 12.48 -16.78
CA LEU A 216 -6.11 11.61 -17.28
C LEU A 216 -6.48 10.56 -16.22
N GLU A 217 -5.47 9.88 -15.69
CA GLU A 217 -5.68 8.80 -14.72
C GLU A 217 -6.24 9.29 -13.38
N VAL A 218 -5.78 10.45 -12.88
CA VAL A 218 -6.38 11.02 -11.66
C VAL A 218 -7.80 11.54 -11.90
N ALA A 219 -8.14 11.98 -13.11
CA ALA A 219 -9.51 12.38 -13.44
C ALA A 219 -10.47 11.18 -13.40
N GLU A 220 -10.07 10.00 -13.91
CA GLU A 220 -10.86 8.76 -13.78
C GLU A 220 -11.10 8.40 -12.31
N LEU A 221 -10.06 8.46 -11.49
CA LEU A 221 -10.16 8.17 -10.05
C LEU A 221 -11.01 9.22 -9.31
N LYS A 222 -10.94 10.49 -9.70
CA LYS A 222 -11.77 11.56 -9.14
C LYS A 222 -13.24 11.33 -9.46
N SER A 223 -13.57 11.01 -10.72
CA SER A 223 -14.94 10.63 -11.09
C SER A 223 -15.42 9.44 -10.28
N MET A 224 -14.61 8.38 -10.16
CA MET A 224 -14.97 7.23 -9.33
C MET A 224 -15.21 7.62 -7.86
N PHE A 225 -14.37 8.48 -7.29
CA PHE A 225 -14.55 8.99 -5.92
C PHE A 225 -15.87 9.75 -5.75
N CYS A 226 -16.23 10.60 -6.71
CA CYS A 226 -17.45 11.42 -6.65
C CYS A 226 -18.73 10.64 -6.97
N GLU A 227 -18.64 9.57 -7.77
CA GLU A 227 -19.82 8.94 -8.39
C GLU A 227 -20.11 7.53 -7.86
N ARG A 228 -19.08 6.76 -7.47
CA ARG A 228 -19.21 5.33 -7.17
C ARG A 228 -19.46 5.07 -5.68
N ALA A 229 -20.72 4.93 -5.31
CA ALA A 229 -21.16 4.48 -3.98
C ALA A 229 -20.97 2.96 -3.79
N GLN A 230 -19.74 2.49 -3.52
CA GLN A 230 -19.42 1.06 -3.46
C GLN A 230 -19.57 0.43 -2.07
N ALA A 231 -19.07 1.10 -1.03
CA ALA A 231 -19.14 0.69 0.38
C ALA A 231 -19.00 1.91 1.30
N LEU A 232 -19.33 1.77 2.58
CA LEU A 232 -19.06 2.80 3.57
C LEU A 232 -17.56 2.82 3.92
N VAL A 233 -16.81 3.64 3.20
CA VAL A 233 -15.37 3.83 3.41
C VAL A 233 -15.12 4.71 4.62
N HIS A 234 -13.99 4.51 5.29
CA HIS A 234 -13.43 5.37 6.33
C HIS A 234 -13.08 6.77 5.79
N GLY A 235 -12.57 6.86 4.57
CA GLY A 235 -12.36 8.13 3.85
C GLY A 235 -11.00 8.81 4.12
N ASP A 236 -10.36 8.56 5.26
CA ASP A 236 -8.95 8.95 5.45
C ASP A 236 -8.10 7.90 6.20
N LEU A 237 -8.14 6.64 5.72
CA LEU A 237 -7.48 5.49 6.34
C LEU A 237 -5.95 5.46 6.09
N HIS A 238 -5.24 6.49 6.54
CA HIS A 238 -3.78 6.53 6.51
C HIS A 238 -3.15 6.04 7.82
N THR A 239 -1.83 5.85 7.87
CA THR A 239 -1.11 5.39 9.09
C THR A 239 -1.18 6.36 10.28
N GLY A 240 -1.66 7.59 10.05
CA GLY A 240 -2.02 8.54 11.12
C GLY A 240 -3.39 8.29 11.77
N SER A 241 -4.22 7.42 11.17
CA SER A 241 -5.60 7.12 11.60
C SER A 241 -5.68 5.71 12.20
N VAL A 242 -4.53 5.16 12.59
CA VAL A 242 -4.39 3.84 13.21
C VAL A 242 -3.52 4.00 14.44
N MET A 243 -4.00 3.55 15.59
CA MET A 243 -3.23 3.45 16.82
C MET A 243 -2.84 1.99 17.09
N VAL A 244 -1.64 1.77 17.58
CA VAL A 244 -1.04 0.44 17.71
C VAL A 244 -0.29 0.25 19.01
N THR A 245 -0.35 -0.97 19.53
CA THR A 245 0.65 -1.58 20.42
C THR A 245 1.27 -2.77 19.67
N HIS A 246 2.10 -3.56 20.34
CA HIS A 246 2.61 -4.82 19.77
C HIS A 246 1.48 -5.82 19.45
N ASP A 247 0.36 -5.78 20.19
CA ASP A 247 -0.71 -6.77 20.18
C ASP A 247 -2.12 -6.19 19.88
N SER A 248 -2.26 -4.88 19.74
CA SER A 248 -3.52 -4.19 19.45
C SER A 248 -3.37 -3.26 18.25
N THR A 249 -4.43 -3.15 17.44
CA THR A 249 -4.52 -2.22 16.31
C THR A 249 -5.92 -1.63 16.30
N GLN A 250 -6.02 -0.31 16.31
CA GLN A 250 -7.28 0.42 16.46
C GLN A 250 -7.37 1.50 15.39
N VAL A 251 -8.40 1.41 14.54
CA VAL A 251 -8.71 2.43 13.54
C VAL A 251 -9.55 3.51 14.18
N ILE A 252 -9.15 4.76 13.96
CA ILE A 252 -9.76 5.96 14.55
C ILE A 252 -10.02 6.99 13.47
N ASP A 253 -10.83 7.99 13.77
CA ASP A 253 -11.04 9.17 12.92
C ASP A 253 -11.73 8.95 11.55
N PRO A 254 -12.84 8.17 11.47
CA PRO A 254 -13.61 8.02 10.22
C PRO A 254 -14.49 9.25 9.93
N GLU A 255 -14.02 10.48 10.17
CA GLU A 255 -14.82 11.70 9.95
C GLU A 255 -15.09 11.98 8.46
N PHE A 256 -14.23 11.45 7.58
CA PHE A 256 -14.38 11.50 6.12
C PHE A 256 -15.27 10.38 5.56
N ALA A 257 -15.92 9.60 6.42
CA ALA A 257 -16.67 8.44 5.97
C ALA A 257 -17.84 8.83 5.06
N PHE A 258 -17.98 8.09 3.98
CA PHE A 258 -19.08 8.21 3.02
C PHE A 258 -19.21 6.92 2.20
N TYR A 259 -20.24 6.80 1.38
CA TYR A 259 -20.33 5.70 0.43
C TYR A 259 -19.48 6.00 -0.80
N GLY A 260 -18.30 5.39 -0.88
CA GLY A 260 -17.28 5.64 -1.89
C GLY A 260 -16.62 4.35 -2.41
N PRO A 261 -15.60 4.46 -3.26
CA PRO A 261 -14.91 3.30 -3.81
C PRO A 261 -13.99 2.63 -2.77
N MET A 262 -14.11 1.31 -2.61
CA MET A 262 -13.37 0.50 -1.63
C MET A 262 -11.85 0.67 -1.73
N GLY A 263 -11.33 0.76 -2.97
CA GLY A 263 -9.91 0.95 -3.22
C GLY A 263 -9.34 2.24 -2.64
N PHE A 264 -10.19 3.21 -2.27
CA PHE A 264 -9.77 4.46 -1.65
C PHE A 264 -9.19 4.26 -0.25
N ASP A 265 -9.82 3.43 0.58
CA ASP A 265 -9.32 3.10 1.92
C ASP A 265 -8.09 2.19 1.88
N ILE A 266 -8.19 1.11 1.10
CA ILE A 266 -7.09 0.14 0.95
C ILE A 266 -5.86 0.86 0.37
N GLY A 267 -6.08 1.71 -0.63
CA GLY A 267 -5.05 2.55 -1.24
C GLY A 267 -4.48 3.59 -0.29
N ALA A 268 -5.31 4.23 0.55
CA ALA A 268 -4.81 5.15 1.57
C ALA A 268 -3.87 4.45 2.55
N PHE A 269 -4.22 3.25 3.01
CA PHE A 269 -3.40 2.49 3.95
C PHE A 269 -2.09 2.01 3.30
N ILE A 270 -2.18 1.27 2.19
CA ILE A 270 -1.01 0.74 1.46
C ILE A 270 -0.11 1.89 0.96
N GLY A 271 -0.69 2.94 0.39
CA GLY A 271 0.06 4.12 -0.06
C GLY A 271 0.88 4.76 1.06
N ASN A 272 0.35 4.84 2.28
CA ASN A 272 1.11 5.38 3.42
C ASN A 272 2.19 4.42 3.94
N LEU A 273 2.00 3.09 3.84
CA LEU A 273 3.09 2.14 4.11
C LEU A 273 4.21 2.28 3.07
N ILE A 274 3.88 2.55 1.81
CA ILE A 274 4.88 2.82 0.77
C ILE A 274 5.62 4.14 1.06
N LEU A 275 4.92 5.21 1.48
CA LEU A 275 5.59 6.45 1.92
C LEU A 275 6.56 6.18 3.07
N ALA A 276 6.13 5.40 4.08
CA ALA A 276 6.97 5.02 5.20
C ALA A 276 8.21 4.23 4.76
N PHE A 277 8.09 3.34 3.77
CA PHE A 277 9.21 2.60 3.18
C PHE A 277 10.26 3.54 2.56
N TYR A 278 9.83 4.53 1.76
CA TYR A 278 10.77 5.48 1.13
C TYR A 278 11.37 6.46 2.13
N ALA A 279 10.66 6.80 3.20
CA ALA A 279 11.19 7.65 4.26
C ALA A 279 12.30 6.98 5.10
N GLN A 280 12.38 5.64 5.13
CA GLN A 280 13.32 4.92 6.00
C GLN A 280 14.80 5.29 5.75
N ASP A 281 15.20 5.52 4.49
CA ASP A 281 16.58 5.91 4.18
C ASP A 281 16.91 7.30 4.80
N GLY A 282 15.90 8.15 4.93
CA GLY A 282 15.92 9.42 5.64
C GLY A 282 16.16 9.28 7.14
N HIS A 283 15.63 8.22 7.76
CA HIS A 283 15.72 7.90 9.20
C HIS A 283 16.86 6.95 9.57
N ALA A 284 17.60 6.45 8.58
CA ALA A 284 18.77 5.61 8.82
C ALA A 284 19.91 6.42 9.48
N ASP A 285 20.55 5.81 10.46
CA ASP A 285 21.71 6.32 11.19
C ASP A 285 22.81 5.25 11.33
N GLN A 286 23.85 5.53 12.12
CA GLN A 286 24.97 4.61 12.31
C GLN A 286 24.61 3.33 13.08
N MET A 287 23.52 3.34 13.86
CA MET A 287 23.07 2.23 14.68
C MET A 287 22.03 1.35 13.96
N ASN A 288 21.20 1.95 13.11
CA ASN A 288 20.17 1.24 12.36
C ASN A 288 20.05 1.79 10.93
N ASP A 289 20.46 0.98 9.96
CA ASP A 289 20.41 1.29 8.52
C ASP A 289 18.99 1.20 7.91
N ARG A 290 18.01 0.74 8.70
CA ARG A 290 16.61 0.49 8.32
C ARG A 290 16.40 -0.52 7.20
N ILE A 291 17.42 -1.27 6.75
CA ILE A 291 17.28 -2.21 5.63
C ILE A 291 16.31 -3.34 5.98
N ARG A 292 16.50 -3.99 7.14
CA ARG A 292 15.58 -5.05 7.62
C ARG A 292 14.17 -4.51 7.86
N TYR A 293 14.08 -3.28 8.35
CA TYR A 293 12.79 -2.66 8.62
C TYR A 293 12.01 -2.35 7.32
N LYS A 294 12.71 -1.90 6.28
CA LYS A 294 12.14 -1.77 4.93
C LYS A 294 11.60 -3.10 4.39
N GLU A 295 12.31 -4.21 4.62
CA GLU A 295 11.84 -5.54 4.26
C GLU A 295 10.58 -5.94 5.05
N TRP A 296 10.51 -5.60 6.34
CA TRP A 296 9.31 -5.77 7.15
C TRP A 296 8.13 -4.96 6.57
N ILE A 297 8.32 -3.69 6.20
CA ILE A 297 7.25 -2.87 5.60
C ILE A 297 6.73 -3.52 4.30
N LEU A 298 7.61 -3.95 3.40
CA LEU A 298 7.22 -4.62 2.15
C LEU A 298 6.47 -5.92 2.41
N ARG A 299 6.91 -6.72 3.38
CA ARG A 299 6.18 -7.93 3.81
C ARG A 299 4.79 -7.58 4.33
N THR A 300 4.67 -6.58 5.19
CA THR A 300 3.38 -6.12 5.73
C THR A 300 2.42 -5.65 4.65
N ILE A 301 2.90 -4.95 3.60
CA ILE A 301 2.08 -4.55 2.45
C ILE A 301 1.50 -5.78 1.73
N ARG A 302 2.35 -6.76 1.41
CA ARG A 302 1.95 -7.99 0.72
C ARG A 302 0.97 -8.84 1.55
N GLU A 303 1.28 -9.02 2.83
CA GLU A 303 0.45 -9.78 3.76
C GLU A 303 -0.91 -9.11 3.94
N THR A 304 -0.96 -7.78 4.08
CA THR A 304 -2.21 -7.03 4.23
C THR A 304 -3.14 -7.28 3.04
N TRP A 305 -2.64 -7.12 1.79
CA TRP A 305 -3.46 -7.35 0.61
C TRP A 305 -3.85 -8.83 0.45
N SER A 306 -2.92 -9.75 0.67
CA SER A 306 -3.18 -11.19 0.51
C SER A 306 -4.21 -11.70 1.52
N LEU A 307 -4.10 -11.27 2.77
CA LEU A 307 -5.07 -11.58 3.81
C LEU A 307 -6.40 -10.90 3.56
N PHE A 308 -6.42 -9.64 3.11
CA PHE A 308 -7.64 -8.93 2.73
C PHE A 308 -8.36 -9.68 1.61
N TYR A 309 -7.65 -10.05 0.52
CA TYR A 309 -8.20 -10.82 -0.58
C TYR A 309 -8.86 -12.10 -0.06
N LYS A 310 -8.13 -12.89 0.73
CA LYS A 310 -8.61 -14.17 1.26
C LYS A 310 -9.84 -13.99 2.14
N LYS A 311 -9.81 -13.04 3.08
CA LYS A 311 -10.90 -12.78 4.02
C LYS A 311 -12.13 -12.21 3.33
N PHE A 312 -11.96 -11.28 2.39
CA PHE A 312 -13.04 -10.68 1.64
C PHE A 312 -13.76 -11.70 0.75
N THR A 313 -13.03 -12.55 0.03
CA THR A 313 -13.67 -13.61 -0.77
C THR A 313 -14.27 -14.71 0.10
N ALA A 314 -13.70 -15.01 1.26
CA ALA A 314 -14.30 -15.95 2.22
C ALA A 314 -15.64 -15.43 2.76
N LEU A 315 -15.74 -14.14 3.08
CA LEU A 315 -17.02 -13.50 3.44
C LEU A 315 -18.02 -13.57 2.28
N TRP A 316 -17.55 -13.40 1.04
CA TRP A 316 -18.38 -13.57 -0.14
C TRP A 316 -18.92 -14.99 -0.26
N ASP A 317 -18.07 -16.00 -0.11
CA ASP A 317 -18.49 -17.40 -0.19
C ASP A 317 -19.46 -17.79 0.94
N GLU A 318 -19.23 -17.27 2.15
CA GLU A 318 -20.09 -17.48 3.32
C GLU A 318 -21.49 -16.90 3.11
N HIS A 319 -21.58 -15.69 2.56
CA HIS A 319 -22.84 -14.94 2.42
C HIS A 319 -23.39 -14.95 0.99
N LYS A 320 -22.93 -15.88 0.14
CA LYS A 320 -23.34 -15.96 -1.26
C LYS A 320 -24.86 -16.10 -1.44
N ASP A 321 -25.52 -16.82 -0.52
CA ASP A 321 -26.98 -17.02 -0.51
C ASP A 321 -27.70 -16.02 0.42
N GLY A 322 -27.03 -14.92 0.80
CA GLY A 322 -27.52 -13.89 1.71
C GLY A 322 -28.36 -12.80 1.02
N SER A 323 -28.48 -11.64 1.67
CA SER A 323 -29.28 -10.50 1.20
C SER A 323 -28.62 -9.65 0.10
N GLY A 324 -27.39 -9.95 -0.29
CA GLY A 324 -26.65 -9.20 -1.29
C GLY A 324 -27.23 -9.38 -2.70
N GLU A 325 -27.49 -8.27 -3.39
CA GLU A 325 -28.17 -8.29 -4.70
C GLU A 325 -27.20 -8.10 -5.89
N ALA A 326 -25.90 -7.85 -5.64
CA ALA A 326 -24.94 -7.63 -6.71
C ALA A 326 -24.66 -8.90 -7.55
N TYR A 327 -24.64 -10.06 -6.90
CA TYR A 327 -24.32 -11.35 -7.53
C TYR A 327 -25.31 -12.43 -7.12
N ILE A 328 -26.52 -12.35 -7.67
CA ILE A 328 -27.67 -13.23 -7.37
C ILE A 328 -27.32 -14.71 -7.63
N PRO A 329 -27.47 -15.63 -6.65
CA PRO A 329 -27.09 -17.03 -6.76
C PRO A 329 -27.67 -17.77 -7.97
N GLU A 330 -28.91 -17.48 -8.37
CA GLU A 330 -29.56 -18.11 -9.52
C GLU A 330 -28.87 -17.78 -10.85
N ILE A 331 -28.21 -16.61 -10.92
CA ILE A 331 -27.40 -16.16 -12.07
C ILE A 331 -25.98 -16.72 -11.95
N TYR A 332 -25.34 -16.54 -10.80
CA TYR A 332 -23.97 -16.96 -10.52
C TYR A 332 -23.95 -18.36 -9.88
N ASN A 333 -24.63 -19.30 -10.54
CA ASN A 333 -25.14 -20.55 -9.97
C ASN A 333 -24.18 -21.74 -9.99
N ASN A 334 -22.92 -21.53 -10.36
CA ASN A 334 -21.93 -22.60 -10.40
C ASN A 334 -20.56 -22.12 -9.90
N PRO A 335 -19.74 -23.02 -9.31
CA PRO A 335 -18.47 -22.65 -8.70
C PRO A 335 -17.45 -22.03 -9.67
N GLU A 336 -17.45 -22.44 -10.94
CA GLU A 336 -16.52 -21.90 -11.94
C GLU A 336 -16.82 -20.43 -12.25
N LEU A 337 -18.09 -20.11 -12.49
CA LEU A 337 -18.54 -18.75 -12.73
C LEU A 337 -18.34 -17.86 -11.49
N GLN A 338 -18.67 -18.36 -10.29
CA GLN A 338 -18.45 -17.64 -9.03
C GLN A 338 -16.98 -17.25 -8.85
N LEU A 339 -16.06 -18.21 -9.06
CA LEU A 339 -14.63 -17.96 -8.96
C LEU A 339 -14.14 -16.95 -10.02
N LEU A 340 -14.65 -17.03 -11.25
CA LEU A 340 -14.29 -16.11 -12.33
C LEU A 340 -14.66 -14.67 -11.99
N VAL A 341 -15.87 -14.44 -11.49
CA VAL A 341 -16.34 -13.08 -11.17
C VAL A 341 -15.65 -12.52 -9.93
N GLN A 342 -15.40 -13.33 -8.91
CA GLN A 342 -14.61 -12.92 -7.74
C GLN A 342 -13.20 -12.51 -8.14
N ARG A 343 -12.51 -13.31 -8.99
CA ARG A 343 -11.17 -12.96 -9.48
C ARG A 343 -11.17 -11.65 -10.25
N LYS A 344 -12.14 -11.44 -11.15
CA LYS A 344 -12.27 -10.18 -11.90
C LYS A 344 -12.52 -9.00 -10.97
N TYR A 345 -13.44 -9.15 -10.01
CA TYR A 345 -13.76 -8.12 -9.03
C TYR A 345 -12.54 -7.72 -8.21
N MET A 346 -11.80 -8.71 -7.69
CA MET A 346 -10.62 -8.46 -6.87
C MET A 346 -9.45 -7.90 -7.67
N GLN A 347 -9.32 -8.25 -8.95
CA GLN A 347 -8.33 -7.66 -9.86
C GLN A 347 -8.61 -6.17 -10.11
N ASP A 348 -9.87 -5.81 -10.35
CA ASP A 348 -10.27 -4.42 -10.50
C ASP A 348 -10.07 -3.64 -9.20
N LEU A 349 -10.40 -4.26 -8.06
CA LEU A 349 -10.19 -3.65 -6.75
C LEU A 349 -8.69 -3.43 -6.44
N LEU A 350 -7.81 -4.32 -6.89
CA LEU A 350 -6.36 -4.11 -6.80
C LEU A 350 -5.94 -2.88 -7.61
N HIS A 351 -6.45 -2.75 -8.84
CA HIS A 351 -6.14 -1.60 -9.69
C HIS A 351 -6.64 -0.30 -9.08
N ASP A 352 -7.87 -0.27 -8.54
CA ASP A 352 -8.41 0.89 -7.83
C ASP A 352 -7.54 1.23 -6.59
N THR A 353 -7.15 0.22 -5.81
CA THR A 353 -6.28 0.34 -4.64
C THR A 353 -4.93 1.00 -4.99
N LEU A 354 -4.26 0.52 -6.04
CA LEU A 354 -2.98 1.08 -6.48
C LEU A 354 -3.14 2.51 -7.00
N GLY A 355 -4.24 2.81 -7.70
CA GLY A 355 -4.53 4.14 -8.21
C GLY A 355 -4.75 5.17 -7.11
N PHE A 356 -5.66 4.88 -6.18
CA PHE A 356 -5.93 5.77 -5.05
C PHE A 356 -4.73 5.87 -4.10
N GLY A 357 -3.99 4.77 -3.90
CA GLY A 357 -2.73 4.79 -3.14
C GLY A 357 -1.70 5.72 -3.77
N ALA A 358 -1.49 5.64 -5.08
CA ALA A 358 -0.60 6.53 -5.80
C ALA A 358 -1.04 8.00 -5.74
N ALA A 359 -2.33 8.29 -5.91
CA ALA A 359 -2.87 9.65 -5.78
C ALA A 359 -2.66 10.21 -4.35
N LYS A 360 -2.86 9.37 -3.32
CA LYS A 360 -2.59 9.73 -1.91
C LYS A 360 -1.08 9.94 -1.68
N MET A 361 -0.19 9.19 -2.33
CA MET A 361 1.26 9.45 -2.25
C MET A 361 1.63 10.80 -2.86
N ILE A 362 1.21 11.07 -4.10
CA ILE A 362 1.48 12.34 -4.81
C ILE A 362 1.04 13.53 -3.96
N ARG A 363 -0.21 13.52 -3.48
CA ARG A 363 -0.75 14.65 -2.71
C ARG A 363 -0.04 14.90 -1.38
N ARG A 364 0.61 13.89 -0.80
CA ARG A 364 1.39 14.04 0.45
C ARG A 364 2.76 14.67 0.23
N ILE A 365 3.27 14.66 -1.01
CA ILE A 365 4.60 15.17 -1.36
C ILE A 365 4.53 16.60 -1.91
N VAL A 366 3.52 16.90 -2.75
CA VAL A 366 3.41 18.22 -3.42
C VAL A 366 2.16 19.02 -3.02
N GLY A 367 1.27 18.44 -2.20
CA GLY A 367 0.05 19.09 -1.74
C GLY A 367 0.22 19.87 -0.43
N VAL A 368 -0.91 20.29 0.14
CA VAL A 368 -0.94 21.12 1.36
C VAL A 368 -0.57 20.34 2.64
N ALA A 369 -1.05 19.10 2.75
CA ALA A 369 -0.97 18.31 3.96
C ALA A 369 0.02 17.16 3.79
N HIS A 370 1.25 17.36 4.28
CA HIS A 370 2.36 16.41 4.21
C HIS A 370 2.23 15.28 5.24
N VAL A 371 3.23 14.38 5.29
CA VAL A 371 3.32 13.32 6.30
C VAL A 371 4.56 13.48 7.16
N GLU A 372 4.42 13.12 8.45
CA GLU A 372 5.51 13.17 9.43
C GLU A 372 6.70 12.30 9.01
N ASP A 373 6.48 11.22 8.24
CA ASP A 373 7.52 10.32 7.74
C ASP A 373 8.63 11.10 7.01
N PHE A 374 8.26 12.07 6.17
CA PHE A 374 9.23 12.93 5.49
C PHE A 374 9.55 14.17 6.29
N GLU A 375 8.54 14.84 6.86
CA GLU A 375 8.72 16.14 7.52
C GLU A 375 9.63 16.07 8.76
N SER A 376 9.76 14.90 9.38
CA SER A 376 10.69 14.67 10.50
C SER A 376 12.15 14.45 10.06
N ILE A 377 12.43 14.28 8.76
CA ILE A 377 13.78 14.25 8.20
C ILE A 377 14.29 15.70 8.14
N THR A 378 15.21 16.06 9.03
CA THR A 378 15.68 17.45 9.20
C THR A 378 16.54 17.96 8.05
N ASP A 379 17.30 17.09 7.39
CA ASP A 379 18.09 17.44 6.20
C ASP A 379 17.17 17.52 4.97
N ALA A 380 16.96 18.73 4.46
CA ALA A 380 16.08 18.99 3.32
C ALA A 380 16.52 18.27 2.03
N SER A 381 17.82 18.11 1.79
CA SER A 381 18.33 17.40 0.60
C SER A 381 18.09 15.90 0.72
N LYS A 382 18.36 15.33 1.91
CA LYS A 382 18.08 13.92 2.20
C LYS A 382 16.58 13.62 2.11
N ARG A 383 15.75 14.51 2.65
CA ARG A 383 14.29 14.45 2.59
C ARG A 383 13.79 14.49 1.14
N ALA A 384 14.23 15.47 0.36
CA ALA A 384 13.84 15.62 -1.05
C ALA A 384 14.22 14.39 -1.89
N LYS A 385 15.36 13.75 -1.62
CA LYS A 385 15.74 12.50 -2.30
C LYS A 385 14.75 11.37 -2.02
N CYS A 386 14.31 11.21 -0.77
CA CYS A 386 13.32 10.19 -0.39
C CYS A 386 11.95 10.51 -0.99
N GLU A 387 11.54 11.78 -0.94
CA GLU A 387 10.30 12.28 -1.54
C GLU A 387 10.27 12.08 -3.06
N GLN A 388 11.35 12.39 -3.77
CA GLN A 388 11.46 12.21 -5.22
C GLN A 388 11.28 10.73 -5.61
N GLN A 389 11.95 9.81 -4.92
CA GLN A 389 11.82 8.38 -5.19
C GLN A 389 10.39 7.87 -4.96
N ALA A 390 9.73 8.33 -3.89
CA ALA A 390 8.33 8.00 -3.63
C ALA A 390 7.39 8.59 -4.70
N LEU A 391 7.66 9.83 -5.15
CA LEU A 391 6.87 10.51 -6.16
C LEU A 391 6.99 9.84 -7.54
N ASP A 392 8.20 9.42 -7.93
CA ASP A 392 8.44 8.71 -9.18
C ASP A 392 7.70 7.38 -9.22
N LEU A 393 7.74 6.61 -8.12
CA LEU A 393 6.93 5.41 -8.00
C LEU A 393 5.44 5.72 -8.11
N ALA A 394 4.95 6.72 -7.38
CA ALA A 394 3.54 7.06 -7.39
C ALA A 394 3.06 7.48 -8.79
N LYS A 395 3.85 8.26 -9.54
CA LYS A 395 3.56 8.60 -10.94
C LYS A 395 3.47 7.35 -11.82
N MET A 396 4.40 6.40 -11.66
CA MET A 396 4.37 5.14 -12.41
C MET A 396 3.15 4.30 -12.05
N LEU A 397 2.88 4.08 -10.75
CA LEU A 397 1.74 3.31 -10.29
C LEU A 397 0.42 3.90 -10.78
N LEU A 398 0.26 5.23 -10.68
CA LEU A 398 -0.95 5.88 -11.15
C LEU A 398 -1.16 5.63 -12.64
N LYS A 399 -0.11 5.69 -13.47
CA LYS A 399 -0.21 5.47 -14.93
C LYS A 399 -0.32 4.00 -15.34
N GLU A 400 0.29 3.09 -14.58
CA GLU A 400 0.51 1.71 -15.02
C GLU A 400 -0.19 0.66 -14.16
N ARG A 401 -0.97 1.05 -13.13
CA ARG A 401 -1.67 0.13 -12.20
C ARG A 401 -2.40 -1.03 -12.87
N LYS A 402 -2.99 -0.80 -14.04
CA LYS A 402 -3.76 -1.81 -14.79
C LYS A 402 -2.89 -2.95 -15.36
N LYS A 403 -1.56 -2.80 -15.38
CA LYS A 403 -0.61 -3.85 -15.81
C LYS A 403 -0.33 -4.88 -14.72
N PHE A 404 -0.52 -4.53 -13.45
CA PHE A 404 -0.19 -5.38 -12.31
C PHE A 404 -1.26 -6.47 -12.11
N GLN A 405 -0.84 -7.72 -11.98
CA GLN A 405 -1.71 -8.87 -11.69
C GLN A 405 -1.69 -9.27 -10.21
N SER A 406 -0.67 -8.84 -9.46
CA SER A 406 -0.57 -9.11 -8.02
C SER A 406 0.13 -7.97 -7.26
N ILE A 407 -0.04 -7.96 -5.94
CA ILE A 407 0.69 -7.06 -5.04
C ILE A 407 2.18 -7.42 -4.92
N ASP A 408 2.61 -8.60 -5.38
CA ASP A 408 4.02 -9.01 -5.35
C ASP A 408 4.80 -8.43 -6.54
N GLU A 409 4.13 -8.17 -7.67
CA GLU A 409 4.74 -7.51 -8.83
C GLU A 409 5.11 -6.06 -8.53
N VAL A 410 4.44 -5.49 -7.54
CA VAL A 410 4.76 -4.22 -6.93
C VAL A 410 6.15 -4.28 -6.26
N ASP A 411 6.60 -5.36 -5.63
CA ASP A 411 7.93 -5.37 -4.98
C ASP A 411 9.13 -5.25 -5.97
N HIS A 412 8.92 -5.47 -7.27
CA HIS A 412 9.96 -5.37 -8.29
C HIS A 412 10.31 -3.91 -8.69
N TRP A 413 9.83 -2.91 -7.92
CA TRP A 413 10.06 -1.47 -8.08
C TRP A 413 11.54 -1.01 -8.05
N LYS A 414 12.50 -1.91 -7.77
CA LYS A 414 13.94 -1.60 -7.74
C LYS A 414 14.59 -1.48 -9.13
N CYS A 415 13.91 -1.87 -10.20
CA CYS A 415 14.51 -2.00 -11.53
C CYS A 415 13.80 -1.18 -12.63
N VAL A 416 13.54 0.10 -12.40
CA VAL A 416 13.46 1.06 -13.50
C VAL A 416 14.31 2.28 -13.17
N PRO A 417 15.62 2.26 -13.47
CA PRO A 417 16.35 3.51 -13.58
C PRO A 417 15.78 4.26 -14.79
N TYR A 418 15.44 5.53 -14.59
CA TYR A 418 15.32 6.52 -15.66
C TYR A 418 16.54 6.45 -16.58
N LEU A 419 16.41 5.74 -17.71
CA LEU A 419 17.26 5.90 -18.89
C LEU A 419 16.58 6.92 -19.81
N THR A 420 16.47 8.17 -19.34
CA THR A 420 16.39 9.32 -20.23
C THR A 420 17.77 9.98 -20.27
N LEU A 421 18.71 9.30 -20.93
CA LEU A 421 19.80 9.99 -21.59
C LEU A 421 19.31 10.32 -22.99
N GLY A 422 19.13 11.61 -23.26
CA GLY A 422 18.67 12.08 -24.56
C GLY A 422 19.60 11.62 -25.67
N VAL A 423 19.08 10.81 -26.59
CA VAL A 423 19.58 10.70 -27.97
C VAL A 423 18.40 10.35 -28.87
N GLY A 424 18.34 10.99 -30.03
CA GLY A 424 17.21 11.03 -30.94
C GLY A 424 16.72 9.70 -31.51
N HIS A 425 15.56 9.83 -32.16
CA HIS A 425 14.78 8.82 -32.86
C HIS A 425 15.57 7.74 -33.61
N GLY A 426 15.12 6.50 -33.42
CA GLY A 426 15.19 5.43 -34.41
C GLY A 426 16.37 4.47 -34.26
N GLN A 427 16.21 3.40 -33.47
CA GLN A 427 16.75 2.04 -33.68
C GLN A 427 16.72 1.11 -32.44
N PHE A 428 16.10 1.50 -31.32
CA PHE A 428 16.17 0.72 -30.07
C PHE A 428 15.06 -0.33 -29.82
N GLU A 429 14.04 -0.44 -30.68
CA GLU A 429 12.87 -1.30 -30.40
C GLU A 429 13.09 -2.82 -30.62
N SER A 430 14.06 -3.26 -31.43
CA SER A 430 14.16 -4.68 -31.82
C SER A 430 15.00 -5.57 -30.88
N LYS A 431 15.86 -4.99 -30.03
CA LYS A 431 16.75 -5.78 -29.15
C LYS A 431 16.13 -6.15 -27.80
N TRP A 432 15.18 -5.35 -27.30
CA TRP A 432 14.53 -5.60 -26.00
C TRP A 432 13.39 -6.63 -26.07
N GLN A 433 12.68 -6.73 -27.20
CA GLN A 433 11.68 -7.78 -27.41
C GLN A 433 12.30 -9.19 -27.35
N ASN A 434 13.49 -9.37 -27.91
CA ASN A 434 14.18 -10.66 -27.89
C ASN A 434 14.68 -11.08 -26.49
N ALA A 435 15.09 -10.12 -25.65
CA ALA A 435 15.51 -10.39 -24.28
C ALA A 435 14.31 -10.78 -23.38
N PHE A 436 13.17 -10.13 -23.58
CA PHE A 436 11.93 -10.43 -22.85
C PHE A 436 11.34 -11.80 -23.25
N HIS A 437 11.39 -12.15 -24.54
CA HIS A 437 11.01 -13.48 -25.02
C HIS A 437 11.92 -14.59 -24.50
N LEU A 438 13.23 -14.34 -24.40
CA LEU A 438 14.19 -15.31 -23.86
C LEU A 438 13.97 -15.57 -22.37
N LEU A 439 13.70 -14.53 -21.57
CA LEU A 439 13.37 -14.63 -20.14
C LEU A 439 12.05 -15.38 -19.90
N ASN A 440 11.02 -15.09 -20.70
CA ASN A 440 9.75 -15.81 -20.61
C ASN A 440 9.86 -17.27 -21.07
N TRP A 441 10.70 -17.56 -22.06
CA TRP A 441 10.99 -18.93 -22.48
C TRP A 441 11.75 -19.73 -21.41
N ILE A 442 12.76 -19.11 -20.77
CA ILE A 442 13.50 -19.73 -19.66
C ILE A 442 12.57 -20.00 -18.47
N ASN A 443 11.71 -19.05 -18.10
CA ASN A 443 10.73 -19.24 -17.02
C ASN A 443 9.70 -20.33 -17.36
N GLY A 444 9.25 -20.41 -18.62
CA GLY A 444 8.38 -21.50 -19.09
C GLY A 444 9.04 -22.88 -18.98
N CYS A 445 10.32 -22.99 -19.36
CA CYS A 445 11.08 -24.24 -19.26
C CYS A 445 11.31 -24.67 -17.80
N VAL A 446 11.57 -23.74 -16.88
CA VAL A 446 11.73 -24.03 -15.43
C VAL A 446 10.41 -24.47 -14.80
N HIS A 447 9.28 -23.94 -15.26
CA HIS A 447 7.97 -24.33 -14.75
C HIS A 447 7.55 -25.74 -15.19
N VAL A 448 7.87 -26.12 -16.44
CA VAL A 448 7.67 -27.48 -16.95
C VAL A 448 8.56 -28.49 -16.21
N LEU A 449 9.82 -28.15 -15.95
CA LEU A 449 10.74 -29.01 -15.18
C LEU A 449 10.29 -29.21 -13.72
N ARG A 450 9.75 -28.18 -13.06
CA ARG A 450 9.18 -28.32 -11.70
C ARG A 450 7.94 -29.21 -11.66
N ASN A 451 7.07 -29.13 -12.67
CA ASN A 451 5.87 -29.97 -12.74
C ASN A 451 6.17 -31.43 -13.09
N VAL A 452 7.21 -31.70 -13.88
CA VAL A 452 7.69 -33.07 -14.16
C VAL A 452 8.32 -33.72 -12.92
N ILE A 453 8.98 -32.93 -12.06
CA ILE A 453 9.60 -33.42 -10.82
C ILE A 453 8.55 -33.60 -9.71
N ALA A 454 7.52 -32.74 -9.63
CA ALA A 454 6.44 -32.87 -8.64
C ALA A 454 5.42 -33.97 -8.99
N GLY A 455 5.24 -34.32 -10.27
CA GLY A 455 4.27 -35.33 -10.73
C GLY A 455 4.70 -36.79 -10.55
N ASN A 456 5.93 -37.08 -10.11
CA ASN A 456 6.51 -38.43 -10.16
C ASN A 456 6.82 -39.07 -8.79
N GLN A 457 6.26 -38.57 -7.69
CA GLN A 457 6.35 -39.25 -6.38
C GLN A 457 5.29 -40.34 -6.13
N GLY A 458 4.67 -40.89 -7.17
CA GLY A 458 3.71 -41.98 -6.98
C GLY A 458 3.35 -42.73 -8.24
N ARG A 459 4.21 -43.70 -8.63
CA ARG A 459 3.84 -45.02 -9.20
C ARG A 459 5.10 -45.71 -9.76
N ARG A 460 5.49 -46.82 -9.13
CA ARG A 460 6.29 -47.87 -9.80
C ARG A 460 5.42 -48.48 -10.90
N LYS A 461 5.88 -48.45 -12.15
CA LYS A 461 5.67 -49.54 -13.13
C LYS A 461 6.56 -49.30 -14.36
N GLU A 462 7.21 -50.37 -14.78
CA GLU A 462 8.11 -50.49 -15.92
C GLU A 462 7.44 -50.06 -17.22
N THR A 463 8.16 -49.31 -18.07
CA THR A 463 8.04 -49.37 -19.54
C THR A 463 9.20 -48.59 -20.18
N ASN A 464 9.86 -49.25 -21.15
CA ASN A 464 11.02 -48.76 -21.89
C ASN A 464 10.70 -47.55 -22.78
N PHE A 465 11.55 -46.52 -22.75
CA PHE A 465 11.73 -45.57 -23.85
C PHE A 465 13.22 -45.26 -24.03
N GLU A 466 13.76 -45.68 -25.18
CA GLU A 466 15.06 -45.26 -25.69
C GLU A 466 15.00 -43.78 -26.09
N LEU A 467 15.92 -42.95 -25.57
CA LEU A 467 16.19 -41.63 -26.11
C LEU A 467 17.71 -41.44 -26.24
N CYS A 468 18.11 -41.26 -27.50
CA CYS A 468 19.48 -41.11 -27.98
C CYS A 468 20.31 -40.04 -27.26
N ASN A 469 21.53 -40.45 -26.92
CA ASN A 469 22.71 -39.61 -26.70
C ASN A 469 22.92 -38.56 -27.82
N LYS A 470 22.92 -37.27 -27.46
CA LYS A 470 23.80 -36.26 -28.09
C LYS A 470 24.29 -35.25 -27.04
N PRO A 471 25.59 -34.85 -27.03
CA PRO A 471 26.15 -34.02 -25.97
C PRO A 471 25.81 -32.53 -26.14
N ILE A 472 25.55 -31.88 -25.01
CA ILE A 472 25.53 -30.44 -24.82
C ILE A 472 26.97 -29.91 -25.01
N SER A 473 27.35 -29.60 -26.25
CA SER A 473 28.65 -28.95 -26.53
C SER A 473 28.58 -27.87 -27.62
N LYS A 474 27.39 -27.31 -27.89
CA LYS A 474 27.20 -26.20 -28.85
C LYS A 474 26.30 -25.09 -28.31
N ILE A 475 26.62 -24.49 -27.16
CA ILE A 475 26.13 -23.15 -26.78
C ILE A 475 27.22 -22.39 -26.02
N ILE A 476 28.43 -22.28 -26.55
CA ILE A 476 29.40 -21.22 -26.15
C ILE A 476 30.26 -20.88 -27.37
N THR A 477 29.76 -20.05 -28.29
CA THR A 477 30.64 -19.33 -29.24
C THR A 477 29.92 -18.11 -29.82
N ILE A 478 29.82 -17.01 -29.08
CA ILE A 478 29.81 -15.67 -29.71
C ILE A 478 30.59 -14.72 -28.78
N VAL A 479 31.66 -14.14 -29.33
CA VAL A 479 32.40 -12.92 -29.00
C VAL A 479 33.90 -13.22 -28.95
N GLN A 480 34.57 -13.09 -30.09
CA GLN A 480 35.91 -12.51 -30.24
C GLN A 480 36.37 -12.57 -31.70
N LYS A 481 36.32 -11.44 -32.40
CA LYS A 481 37.27 -11.06 -33.45
C LYS A 481 37.24 -9.52 -33.61
N PRO A 482 38.39 -8.82 -33.54
CA PRO A 482 38.45 -7.38 -33.78
C PRO A 482 38.73 -7.10 -35.26
N SER A 483 38.03 -6.12 -35.84
CA SER A 483 38.41 -5.50 -37.12
C SER A 483 38.45 -3.98 -36.94
N SER A 484 39.68 -3.49 -36.76
CA SER A 484 40.27 -2.21 -37.17
C SER A 484 39.42 -0.93 -37.29
N ASN A 485 39.92 0.09 -36.56
CA ASN A 485 40.07 1.52 -36.90
C ASN A 485 39.11 2.55 -36.25
N ILE A 486 39.74 3.45 -35.46
CA ILE A 486 39.47 4.91 -35.21
C ILE A 486 38.89 5.33 -33.82
N ILE A 487 39.82 5.82 -32.94
CA ILE A 487 39.75 6.84 -31.84
C ILE A 487 39.15 6.40 -30.45
N PRO A 488 39.47 7.05 -29.28
CA PRO A 488 40.52 6.70 -28.32
C PRO A 488 40.01 6.24 -26.92
N SER A 489 40.86 5.49 -26.20
CA SER A 489 40.95 5.29 -24.74
C SER A 489 39.76 5.65 -23.81
N ILE A 490 39.10 4.62 -23.27
CA ILE A 490 38.37 4.65 -21.99
C ILE A 490 38.98 3.53 -21.11
N PRO A 491 39.31 3.77 -19.82
CA PRO A 491 39.90 2.74 -18.96
C PRO A 491 38.88 1.65 -18.59
N PRO A 492 39.32 0.40 -18.31
CA PRO A 492 38.42 -0.68 -17.95
C PRO A 492 37.89 -0.50 -16.52
N ILE A 493 36.56 -0.47 -16.37
CA ILE A 493 35.89 -0.65 -15.08
C ILE A 493 35.85 -2.15 -14.79
N THR A 494 36.55 -2.58 -13.75
CA THR A 494 36.42 -3.92 -13.17
C THR A 494 35.23 -3.94 -12.22
N LEU A 495 34.26 -4.84 -12.45
CA LEU A 495 33.15 -5.13 -11.53
C LEU A 495 33.33 -6.55 -10.97
N PRO A 496 33.96 -6.73 -9.80
CA PRO A 496 34.16 -8.06 -9.21
C PRO A 496 33.05 -8.39 -8.19
N TRP A 497 31.78 -8.58 -8.59
CA TRP A 497 30.71 -8.97 -7.64
C TRP A 497 29.61 -9.88 -8.20
N LEU A 498 29.89 -10.68 -9.24
CA LEU A 498 28.87 -11.57 -9.84
C LEU A 498 29.24 -13.06 -9.87
N HIS A 499 30.24 -13.48 -9.09
CA HIS A 499 30.75 -14.86 -9.14
C HIS A 499 30.90 -15.56 -7.76
N PRO A 500 29.89 -15.47 -6.86
CA PRO A 500 29.61 -16.62 -5.98
C PRO A 500 28.15 -17.10 -5.98
N TYR A 501 27.18 -16.31 -6.44
CA TYR A 501 25.75 -16.63 -6.27
C TYR A 501 25.17 -17.65 -7.27
N LEU A 502 25.85 -17.89 -8.40
CA LEU A 502 25.37 -18.83 -9.42
C LEU A 502 25.70 -20.31 -9.13
N LEU A 503 26.65 -20.59 -8.23
CA LEU A 503 27.08 -21.96 -7.91
C LEU A 503 26.30 -22.59 -6.75
N ALA A 504 25.59 -21.81 -5.94
CA ALA A 504 24.82 -22.31 -4.79
C ALA A 504 23.41 -22.85 -5.14
N MET A 505 22.93 -22.66 -6.38
CA MET A 505 21.58 -23.06 -6.79
C MET A 505 21.49 -24.48 -7.41
N ILE A 506 22.58 -25.26 -7.47
CA ILE A 506 22.58 -26.53 -8.22
C ILE A 506 22.78 -27.78 -7.33
N HIS A 507 23.16 -27.67 -6.06
CA HIS A 507 23.21 -28.84 -5.16
C HIS A 507 23.10 -28.43 -3.68
N PRO A 508 22.02 -28.76 -2.96
CA PRO A 508 21.99 -28.70 -1.51
C PRO A 508 22.54 -30.04 -0.99
N ASP A 509 23.85 -30.10 -0.72
CA ASP A 509 24.52 -31.04 0.21
C ASP A 509 26.01 -31.15 -0.14
N ILE A 510 26.77 -30.07 0.05
CA ILE A 510 28.23 -30.15 0.16
C ILE A 510 28.70 -29.16 1.23
N THR A 511 29.05 -29.68 2.40
CA THR A 511 29.87 -29.00 3.42
C THR A 511 31.35 -29.16 3.07
N CYS A 512 32.10 -28.07 2.94
CA CYS A 512 33.56 -28.11 2.80
C CYS A 512 34.24 -27.53 4.05
N GLU A 513 35.03 -28.35 4.74
CA GLU A 513 36.06 -27.91 5.69
C GLU A 513 37.38 -27.59 4.97
N PRO A 514 38.25 -26.73 5.53
CA PRO A 514 39.39 -26.18 4.80
C PRO A 514 40.66 -27.03 4.95
N GLY A 515 41.31 -27.34 3.82
CA GLY A 515 42.73 -27.70 3.77
C GLY A 515 43.06 -28.94 2.96
N SER A 516 43.56 -28.75 1.73
CA SER A 516 44.79 -29.42 1.24
C SER A 516 45.07 -29.06 -0.22
N THR A 517 46.31 -28.67 -0.45
CA THR A 517 46.92 -28.41 -1.75
C THR A 517 47.24 -29.72 -2.49
N SER A 518 46.88 -29.85 -3.77
CA SER A 518 47.67 -30.65 -4.70
C SER A 518 47.42 -30.27 -6.17
N ARG A 519 48.51 -30.35 -6.94
CA ARG A 519 48.75 -29.80 -8.27
C ARG A 519 48.11 -30.67 -9.35
N CYS A 520 47.58 -30.04 -10.41
CA CYS A 520 47.31 -30.72 -11.68
C CYS A 520 48.43 -30.41 -12.69
N THR A 521 49.14 -31.44 -13.12
CA THR A 521 50.10 -31.41 -14.24
C THR A 521 49.43 -31.92 -15.52
N SER A 522 49.74 -31.22 -16.62
CA SER A 522 49.38 -31.49 -18.01
C SER A 522 49.96 -32.80 -18.56
N VAL A 523 49.22 -33.48 -19.43
CA VAL A 523 49.80 -34.35 -20.46
C VAL A 523 49.09 -34.11 -21.80
N VAL A 524 49.89 -33.67 -22.77
CA VAL A 524 49.62 -33.58 -24.21
C VAL A 524 49.85 -34.96 -24.82
N GLY A 525 49.01 -35.35 -25.79
CA GLY A 525 49.22 -36.54 -26.61
C GLY A 525 48.64 -36.37 -28.00
N ASP A 526 49.50 -36.02 -28.96
CA ASP A 526 49.27 -36.11 -30.40
C ASP A 526 49.27 -37.56 -30.87
N SER A 527 48.43 -37.92 -31.84
CA SER A 527 48.83 -38.83 -32.92
C SER A 527 47.89 -38.75 -34.13
N VAL A 528 48.55 -38.87 -35.27
CA VAL A 528 48.13 -38.62 -36.66
C VAL A 528 47.49 -39.87 -37.28
N GLY A 529 46.51 -39.67 -38.18
CA GLY A 529 46.07 -40.71 -39.13
C GLY A 529 45.21 -40.13 -40.26
N ARG A 530 45.79 -40.00 -41.46
CA ARG A 530 45.12 -39.63 -42.73
C ARG A 530 44.48 -40.84 -43.39
N GLN A 531 43.30 -40.69 -44.01
CA GLN A 531 43.02 -41.08 -45.41
C GLN A 531 41.66 -40.54 -45.91
N VAL A 532 41.52 -40.51 -47.24
CA VAL A 532 40.76 -39.59 -48.11
C VAL A 532 39.56 -40.28 -48.79
N LEU A 533 38.62 -39.47 -49.32
CA LEU A 533 37.58 -39.68 -50.38
C LEU A 533 36.14 -39.59 -49.81
N GLY A 534 35.16 -38.82 -50.33
CA GLY A 534 35.08 -37.88 -51.44
C GLY A 534 33.61 -37.43 -51.68
N CYS A 535 33.45 -36.22 -52.23
CA CYS A 535 32.38 -35.69 -53.11
C CYS A 535 30.88 -35.53 -52.69
N ASN A 536 30.46 -34.26 -52.86
CA ASN A 536 29.25 -33.72 -53.54
C ASN A 536 27.93 -33.46 -52.77
N GLY A 537 27.46 -32.21 -52.92
CA GLY A 537 26.07 -31.80 -52.71
C GLY A 537 25.89 -30.29 -52.47
N ILE A 538 25.87 -29.49 -53.54
CA ILE A 538 25.51 -28.06 -53.58
C ILE A 538 24.03 -27.93 -54.04
N GLY A 539 23.32 -26.91 -53.53
CA GLY A 539 22.11 -26.32 -54.12
C GLY A 539 20.97 -26.20 -53.11
N CYS A 540 20.31 -25.07 -52.91
CA CYS A 540 20.35 -23.73 -53.49
C CYS A 540 19.84 -22.74 -52.43
#